data_AF-A0A966P3M4-F1
#
_entry.id   AF-A0A966P3M4-F1
#
_cell.length_a   1.000
_cell.length_b   1.000
_cell.length_c   1.000
_cell.angle_alpha   90.00
_cell.angle_beta   90.00
_cell.angle_gamma   90.00
#
_symmetry.space_group_name_H-M   'P 1'
#
loop_
_entity.id
_entity.type
_entity.pdbx_description
1 polymer ?
#
loop_
_entity_poly.entity_id
_entity_poly.type
_entity_poly.pdbx_seq_one_letter_code
_entity_poly.pdbx_strand_id
1 'polypeptide(L)'
;STAAFQPTPYFAAYGASKSFVLNFSEALAKEMEDYGVSVSCLAPGPTDTAFFDGVDPQRIDGGHFFRKSARADPSVVAQQGVELMLRGGMTHVVGAINRFMILGNRLAPRPVVAAISKHLLRPAAVKSDTV
;
A
#
# COMPACT_ATOMS: atom_id res chain seq x y z
N SER A 1 -2.43 3.42 1.56
CA SER A 1 -1.61 2.43 0.82
C SER A 1 -1.64 1.11 1.58
N THR A 2 -1.49 -0.04 0.92
CA THR A 2 -1.37 -1.36 1.58
C THR A 2 -0.16 -1.43 2.53
N ALA A 3 0.83 -0.56 2.35
CA ALA A 3 1.96 -0.38 3.28
C ALA A 3 1.55 -0.01 4.71
N ALA A 4 0.34 0.51 4.93
CA ALA A 4 -0.16 0.87 6.25
C ALA A 4 -0.43 -0.33 7.18
N PHE A 5 -0.56 -1.54 6.61
CA PHE A 5 -1.10 -2.71 7.30
C PHE A 5 -0.04 -3.73 7.71
N GLN A 6 1.25 -3.44 7.48
CA GLN A 6 2.35 -4.34 7.81
C GLN A 6 3.66 -3.57 7.96
N PRO A 7 4.67 -4.12 8.67
CA PRO A 7 6.02 -3.58 8.61
C PRO A 7 6.52 -3.53 7.15
N THR A 8 7.16 -2.42 6.77
CA THR A 8 7.70 -2.24 5.41
C THR A 8 9.21 -2.00 5.45
N PRO A 9 10.04 -3.06 5.56
CA PRO A 9 11.49 -2.93 5.43
C PRO A 9 11.90 -2.20 4.16
N TYR A 10 13.00 -1.45 4.19
CA TYR A 10 13.49 -0.56 3.11
C TYR A 10 12.61 0.66 2.81
N PHE A 11 11.36 0.66 3.29
CA PHE A 11 10.39 1.77 3.19
C PHE A 11 9.80 2.07 4.57
N ALA A 12 10.59 1.99 5.64
CA ALA A 12 10.09 1.98 7.01
C ALA A 12 9.33 3.26 7.37
N ALA A 13 9.93 4.42 7.09
CA ALA A 13 9.30 5.73 7.30
C ALA A 13 8.03 5.90 6.45
N TYR A 14 8.06 5.42 5.19
CA TYR A 14 6.89 5.45 4.32
C TYR A 14 5.74 4.61 4.90
N GLY A 15 5.96 3.34 5.26
CA GLY A 15 4.92 2.50 5.84
C GLY A 15 4.37 3.05 7.15
N ALA A 16 5.26 3.50 8.05
CA ALA A 16 4.84 4.14 9.31
C ALA A 16 3.96 5.37 9.05
N SER A 17 4.32 6.23 8.10
CA SER A 17 3.50 7.39 7.73
C SER A 17 2.13 6.98 7.19
N LYS A 18 2.04 5.88 6.43
CA LYS A 18 0.77 5.38 5.90
C LYS A 18 -0.08 4.69 6.97
N SER A 19 0.53 4.04 7.96
CA SER A 19 -0.17 3.54 9.15
C SER A 19 -0.74 4.69 9.97
N PHE A 20 -0.01 5.80 10.13
CA PHE A 20 -0.52 7.00 10.78
C PHE A 20 -1.75 7.53 10.04
N VAL A 21 -1.65 7.77 8.72
CA VAL A 21 -2.77 8.27 7.91
C VAL A 21 -3.99 7.35 8.01
N LEU A 22 -3.80 6.03 7.97
CA LEU A 22 -4.91 5.08 8.12
C LEU A 22 -5.62 5.23 9.48
N ASN A 23 -4.88 5.13 10.59
CA ASN A 23 -5.47 5.20 11.92
C ASN A 23 -6.09 6.58 12.20
N PHE A 24 -5.42 7.65 11.76
CA PHE A 24 -5.92 9.01 11.88
C PHE A 24 -7.24 9.19 11.12
N SER A 25 -7.31 8.76 9.86
CA SER A 25 -8.53 8.86 9.07
C SER A 25 -9.68 8.03 9.64
N GLU A 26 -9.42 6.82 10.15
CA GLU A 26 -10.46 5.97 10.75
C GLU A 26 -10.99 6.56 12.06
N ALA A 27 -10.11 7.08 12.92
CA ALA A 27 -10.52 7.77 14.14
C ALA A 27 -11.33 9.04 13.82
N LEU A 28 -10.83 9.86 12.90
CA LEU A 28 -11.51 11.10 12.49
C LEU A 28 -12.87 10.81 11.84
N ALA A 29 -12.99 9.75 11.05
CA ALA A 29 -14.28 9.35 10.48
C ALA A 29 -15.33 9.06 11.56
N LYS A 30 -14.92 8.47 12.69
CA LYS A 30 -15.80 8.19 13.83
C LYS A 30 -16.14 9.45 14.62
N GLU A 31 -15.17 10.34 14.83
CA GLU A 31 -15.40 11.63 15.48
C GLU A 31 -16.34 12.53 14.67
N MET A 32 -16.30 12.44 13.33
CA MET A 32 -17.08 13.28 12.42
C MET A 32 -18.51 12.75 12.15
N GLU A 33 -18.82 11.53 12.59
CA GLU A 33 -20.13 10.89 12.39
C GLU A 33 -21.27 11.73 13.00
N ASP A 34 -21.06 12.28 14.20
CA ASP A 34 -22.02 13.13 14.92
C ASP A 34 -22.34 14.45 14.19
N TYR A 35 -21.49 14.84 13.24
CA TYR A 35 -21.61 16.09 12.47
C TYR A 35 -22.12 15.85 11.04
N GLY A 36 -22.43 14.60 10.68
CA GLY A 36 -22.84 14.25 9.31
C GLY A 36 -21.73 14.43 8.27
N VAL A 37 -20.46 14.46 8.69
CA VAL A 37 -19.30 14.59 7.81
C VAL A 37 -18.64 13.22 7.62
N SER A 38 -18.45 12.81 6.37
CA SER A 38 -17.75 11.55 6.05
C SER A 38 -16.25 11.78 5.80
N VAL A 39 -15.44 10.84 6.27
CA VAL A 39 -13.99 10.82 6.02
C VAL A 39 -13.62 9.47 5.43
N SER A 40 -12.93 9.49 4.29
CA SER A 40 -12.59 8.30 3.51
C SER A 40 -11.08 8.11 3.36
N CYS A 41 -10.58 6.90 3.62
CA CYS A 41 -9.19 6.50 3.46
C CYS A 41 -9.04 5.41 2.39
N LEU A 42 -8.46 5.78 1.24
CA LEU A 42 -8.14 4.83 0.17
C LEU A 42 -6.75 4.22 0.36
N ALA A 43 -6.68 2.90 0.35
CA ALA A 43 -5.45 2.13 0.48
C ALA A 43 -5.13 1.31 -0.79
N PRO A 44 -4.49 1.93 -1.79
CA PRO A 44 -4.04 1.19 -2.97
C PRO A 44 -2.77 0.39 -2.68
N GLY A 45 -2.58 -0.69 -3.44
CA GLY A 45 -1.28 -1.35 -3.59
C GLY A 45 -0.38 -0.58 -4.57
N PRO A 46 0.64 -1.22 -5.17
CA PRO A 46 1.41 -0.62 -6.26
C PRO A 46 0.50 -0.16 -7.40
N THR A 47 0.65 1.07 -7.87
CA THR A 47 -0.16 1.69 -8.93
C THR A 47 0.76 2.21 -10.03
N ASP A 48 0.44 2.02 -11.31
CA ASP A 48 1.33 2.38 -12.41
C ASP A 48 1.40 3.90 -12.65
N THR A 49 2.18 4.59 -11.82
CA THR A 49 2.38 6.04 -11.86
C THR A 49 3.86 6.39 -11.85
N ALA A 50 4.17 7.67 -12.08
CA ALA A 50 5.53 8.22 -12.02
C ALA A 50 6.23 8.06 -10.65
N PHE A 51 5.52 7.60 -9.61
CA PHE A 51 6.13 7.23 -8.33
C PHE A 51 7.31 6.27 -8.50
N PHE A 52 7.23 5.38 -9.49
CA PHE A 52 8.26 4.39 -9.76
C PHE A 52 9.37 4.88 -10.70
N ASP A 53 9.27 6.08 -11.26
CA ASP A 53 10.29 6.62 -12.18
C ASP A 53 11.56 7.05 -11.41
N GLY A 54 11.38 7.50 -10.16
CA GLY A 54 12.47 7.77 -9.22
C GLY A 54 12.98 6.53 -8.49
N VAL A 55 12.37 5.35 -8.75
CA VAL A 55 12.83 4.07 -8.20
C VAL A 55 13.53 3.34 -9.33
N ASP A 56 14.85 3.17 -9.20
CA ASP A 56 15.72 2.57 -10.23
C ASP A 56 15.05 1.35 -10.92
N PRO A 57 14.68 1.47 -12.22
CA PRO A 57 13.98 0.41 -12.94
C PRO A 57 14.79 -0.89 -13.01
N GLN A 58 16.13 -0.80 -13.00
CA GLN A 58 17.03 -1.96 -12.96
C GLN A 58 17.00 -2.66 -11.60
N ARG A 59 16.63 -1.95 -10.52
CA ARG A 59 16.41 -2.51 -9.17
C ARG A 59 15.01 -3.11 -8.97
N ILE A 60 14.09 -2.93 -9.93
CA ILE A 60 12.72 -3.46 -9.91
C ILE A 60 12.51 -4.54 -10.98
N ASP A 61 13.55 -4.89 -11.75
CA ASP A 61 13.44 -5.95 -12.74
C ASP A 61 13.51 -7.36 -12.11
N GLY A 62 12.90 -8.35 -12.76
CA GLY A 62 12.99 -9.76 -12.38
C GLY A 62 12.34 -10.14 -11.04
N GLY A 63 11.02 -10.38 -11.03
CA GLY A 63 10.32 -11.01 -9.89
C GLY A 63 10.04 -10.11 -8.67
N HIS A 64 10.43 -8.83 -8.73
CA HIS A 64 10.23 -7.87 -7.64
C HIS A 64 8.76 -7.50 -7.42
N PHE A 65 8.38 -7.20 -6.17
CA PHE A 65 7.00 -6.87 -5.78
C PHE A 65 6.44 -5.61 -6.49
N PHE A 66 7.32 -4.68 -6.90
CA PHE A 66 6.95 -3.46 -7.62
C PHE A 66 7.02 -3.56 -9.15
N ARG A 67 7.16 -4.77 -9.72
CA ARG A 67 7.19 -4.98 -11.18
C ARG A 67 5.96 -4.39 -11.85
N LYS A 68 6.10 -3.86 -13.06
CA LYS A 68 5.01 -3.16 -13.78
C LYS A 68 3.74 -3.99 -13.91
N SER A 69 3.86 -5.29 -14.23
CA SER A 69 2.71 -6.20 -14.37
C SER A 69 1.95 -6.49 -13.08
N ALA A 70 2.51 -6.15 -11.91
CA ALA A 70 1.84 -6.28 -10.61
C ALA A 70 1.18 -4.97 -10.14
N ARG A 71 1.31 -3.88 -10.92
CA ARG A 71 0.75 -2.57 -10.58
C ARG A 71 -0.70 -2.45 -11.06
N ALA A 72 -1.53 -1.79 -10.27
CA ALA A 72 -2.90 -1.45 -10.64
C ALA A 72 -2.93 -0.27 -11.61
N ASP A 73 -3.95 -0.26 -12.47
CA ASP A 73 -4.25 0.88 -13.34
C ASP A 73 -4.66 2.12 -12.49
N PRO A 74 -4.03 3.29 -12.71
CA PRO A 74 -4.35 4.51 -11.97
C PRO A 74 -5.82 4.95 -12.09
N SER A 75 -6.45 4.76 -13.26
CA SER A 75 -7.85 5.13 -13.49
C SER A 75 -8.80 4.31 -12.61
N VAL A 76 -8.51 3.01 -12.45
CA VAL A 76 -9.27 2.12 -11.56
C VAL A 76 -9.10 2.51 -10.10
N VAL A 77 -7.87 2.86 -9.68
CA VAL A 77 -7.62 3.35 -8.32
C VAL A 77 -8.40 4.65 -8.06
N ALA A 78 -8.35 5.60 -9.00
CA ALA A 78 -9.05 6.87 -8.90
C ALA A 78 -10.57 6.68 -8.83
N GLN A 79 -11.13 5.84 -9.72
CA GLN A 79 -12.55 5.52 -9.73
C GLN A 79 -13.02 4.94 -8.39
N GLN A 80 -12.28 3.97 -7.83
CA GLN A 80 -12.63 3.39 -6.52
C GLN A 80 -12.50 4.40 -5.37
N GLY A 81 -11.58 5.35 -5.48
CA GLY A 81 -11.45 6.45 -4.51
C GLY A 81 -12.67 7.39 -4.53
N VAL A 82 -13.10 7.79 -5.73
CA VAL A 82 -14.29 8.62 -5.91
C VAL A 82 -15.54 7.89 -5.44
N GLU A 83 -15.70 6.62 -5.81
CA GLU A 83 -16.84 5.81 -5.37
C GLU A 83 -16.89 5.66 -3.84
N LEU A 84 -15.74 5.41 -3.20
CA LEU A 84 -15.62 5.35 -1.74
C LEU A 84 -16.11 6.64 -1.07
N MET A 85 -15.67 7.78 -1.59
CA MET A 85 -16.03 9.10 -1.07
C MET A 85 -17.53 9.37 -1.26
N LEU A 86 -18.07 9.12 -2.46
CA LEU A 86 -19.48 9.38 -2.76
C LEU A 86 -20.45 8.51 -1.97
N ARG A 87 -20.06 7.27 -1.61
CA ARG A 87 -20.87 6.39 -0.76
C ARG A 87 -20.66 6.61 0.75
N GLY A 88 -19.83 7.59 1.14
CA GLY A 88 -19.50 7.87 2.54
C GLY A 88 -18.76 6.75 3.25
N GLY A 89 -18.01 5.92 2.52
CA GLY A 89 -17.32 4.77 3.11
C GLY A 89 -16.01 5.18 3.80
N MET A 90 -15.72 4.55 4.94
CA MET A 90 -14.57 4.91 5.79
C MET A 90 -13.21 4.48 5.23
N THR A 91 -13.02 3.19 4.93
CA THR A 91 -11.72 2.64 4.45
C THR A 91 -11.94 1.67 3.31
N HIS A 92 -11.12 1.76 2.25
CA HIS A 92 -11.16 0.80 1.15
C HIS A 92 -9.76 0.42 0.67
N VAL A 93 -9.51 -0.88 0.57
CA VAL A 93 -8.28 -1.41 -0.03
C VAL A 93 -8.55 -1.81 -1.47
N VAL A 94 -7.75 -1.25 -2.39
CA VAL A 94 -7.88 -1.52 -3.83
C VAL A 94 -7.33 -2.89 -4.18
N GLY A 95 -8.13 -3.70 -4.88
CA GLY A 95 -7.77 -5.04 -5.35
C GLY A 95 -8.08 -6.16 -4.34
N ALA A 96 -8.66 -7.25 -4.83
CA ALA A 96 -9.07 -8.39 -4.00
C ALA A 96 -7.89 -9.11 -3.34
N ILE A 97 -6.79 -9.28 -4.07
CA ILE A 97 -5.56 -9.91 -3.56
C ILE A 97 -4.99 -9.12 -2.38
N ASN A 98 -4.96 -7.78 -2.47
CA ASN A 98 -4.48 -6.92 -1.38
C ASN A 98 -5.35 -7.04 -0.12
N ARG A 99 -6.69 -7.11 -0.29
CA ARG A 99 -7.62 -7.35 0.83
C ARG A 99 -7.34 -8.68 1.53
N PHE A 100 -7.14 -9.74 0.74
CA PHE A 100 -6.85 -11.06 1.29
C PHE A 100 -5.50 -11.09 2.02
N MET A 101 -4.47 -10.46 1.45
CA MET A 101 -3.15 -10.33 2.10
C MET A 101 -3.25 -9.63 3.46
N ILE A 102 -3.97 -8.50 3.53
CA ILE A 102 -4.17 -7.75 4.78
C ILE A 102 -4.94 -8.56 5.82
N LEU A 103 -5.94 -9.33 5.39
CA LEU A 103 -6.65 -10.24 6.29
C LEU A 103 -5.69 -11.32 6.84
N GLY A 104 -4.84 -11.89 6.00
CA GLY A 104 -3.80 -12.84 6.41
C GLY A 104 -2.82 -12.26 7.43
N ASN A 105 -2.44 -10.98 7.29
CA ASN A 105 -1.57 -10.30 8.25
C ASN A 105 -2.16 -10.23 9.67
N ARG A 106 -3.49 -10.32 9.82
CA ARG A 106 -4.15 -10.33 11.15
C ARG A 106 -4.00 -11.66 11.87
N LEU A 107 -3.77 -12.75 11.14
CA LEU A 107 -3.65 -14.10 11.69
C LEU A 107 -2.19 -14.52 11.87
N ALA A 108 -1.28 -13.99 11.06
CA ALA A 108 0.14 -14.32 11.12
C ALA A 108 0.85 -13.59 12.27
N PRO A 109 1.82 -14.24 12.96
CA PRO A 109 2.67 -13.56 13.94
C PRO A 109 3.45 -12.39 13.34
N ARG A 110 3.56 -11.27 14.06
CA ARG A 110 4.25 -10.05 13.57
C ARG A 110 5.68 -10.30 13.03
N PRO A 111 6.53 -11.15 13.64
CA PRO A 111 7.86 -11.45 13.09
C PRO A 111 7.80 -12.13 11.73
N VAL A 112 6.81 -13.01 11.51
CA VAL A 112 6.60 -13.70 10.23
C VAL A 112 6.15 -12.71 9.16
N VAL A 113 5.20 -11.83 9.48
CA VAL A 113 4.77 -10.76 8.58
C VAL A 113 5.96 -9.88 8.19
N ALA A 114 6.77 -9.45 9.17
CA ALA A 114 7.97 -8.64 8.90
C ALA A 114 9.00 -9.37 8.01
N ALA A 115 9.20 -10.68 8.21
CA ALA A 115 10.12 -11.48 7.40
C ALA A 115 9.63 -11.62 5.95
N ILE A 116 8.34 -11.89 5.75
CA ILE A 116 7.72 -11.95 4.41
C ILE A 116 7.81 -10.58 3.73
N SER A 117 7.43 -9.50 4.42
CA SER A 117 7.54 -8.14 3.87
C SER A 117 8.99 -7.78 3.52
N LYS A 118 9.98 -8.21 4.33
CA LYS A 118 11.40 -8.03 4.02
C LYS A 118 11.78 -8.74 2.71
N HIS A 119 11.32 -9.96 2.52
CA HIS A 119 11.61 -10.73 1.31
C HIS A 119 11.01 -10.07 0.06
N LEU A 120 9.75 -9.62 0.14
CA LEU A 120 9.02 -8.98 -0.97
C LEU A 120 9.58 -7.61 -1.36
N LEU A 121 9.98 -6.80 -0.37
CA LEU A 121 10.46 -5.42 -0.56
C LEU A 121 11.99 -5.33 -0.70
N ARG A 122 12.69 -6.47 -0.68
CA ARG A 122 14.14 -6.49 -0.80
C ARG A 122 14.54 -5.89 -2.15
N PRO A 123 15.39 -4.86 -2.18
CA PRO A 123 15.90 -4.32 -3.44
C PRO A 123 16.59 -5.42 -4.25
N ALA A 124 16.40 -5.45 -5.57
CA ALA A 124 17.17 -6.34 -6.43
C ALA A 124 18.67 -6.03 -6.31
N ALA A 125 19.51 -7.06 -6.44
CA ALA A 125 20.95 -6.89 -6.40
C ALA A 125 21.40 -5.96 -7.53
N VAL A 126 22.26 -4.99 -7.21
CA VAL A 126 22.95 -4.19 -8.22
C VAL A 126 23.77 -5.16 -9.07
N LYS A 127 23.48 -5.27 -10.37
CA LYS A 127 24.47 -5.85 -11.29
C LYS A 127 25.66 -4.90 -11.21
N SER A 128 26.76 -5.33 -10.59
CA SER A 128 28.01 -4.60 -10.68
C SER A 128 28.37 -4.57 -12.16
N ASP A 129 28.35 -3.38 -12.76
CA ASP A 129 28.98 -3.19 -14.05
C ASP A 129 30.44 -3.56 -13.88
N THR A 130 30.82 -4.71 -14.43
CA THR A 130 32.21 -5.09 -14.62
C THR A 130 32.79 -4.03 -15.53
N VAL A 131 33.61 -3.14 -14.97
CA VAL A 131 34.51 -2.25 -15.72
C VAL A 131 35.51 -3.09 -16.50
#